data_AF-A0A2E0QFN3-F1
#
_entry.id   AF-A0A2E0QFN3-F1
#
_cell.length_a   1.000
_cell.length_b   1.000
_cell.length_c   1.000
_cell.angle_alpha   90.00
_cell.angle_beta   90.00
_cell.angle_gamma   90.00
#
_symmetry.space_group_name_H-M   'P 1'
#
loop_
_entity.id
_entity.type
_entity.pdbx_description
1 polymer ?
#
loop_
_entity_poly.entity_id
_entity_poly.type
_entity_poly.pdbx_seq_one_letter_code
_entity_poly.pdbx_strand_id
1 'polypeptide(L)'
;MGDEKWWEGEGAPSGEEPGEDLFSKLDTDGDGVVTRDEFENAMDKGPTLTGEVSTIVEDDGSIMGPPGDEGSAGGLSDSTWFVIGLIGAPIALGVLSLVLTVISESLYGGGWFYDDDSFLSAEETVQFSGEDYTVFQADFDGVPDDVGWYSMSIQWYGDYAGDHADCWGESESVMPIVSDDGRGWNSMECWGESDGDVYMRLDGSTGSFATKRSDSPDWADIDGEEAGASSGQGIAAAIGFLGAAVVPVGFVAGMVWGFTKGPSSFAYGMLASVVVLPLVVLGLCVVVFFALIGSGGGF
;
A
#
# COMPACT_ATOMS: atom_id res chain seq x y z
N MET A 1 -63.35 -10.60 39.22
CA MET A 1 -63.31 -10.63 40.69
C MET A 1 -62.21 -11.61 41.07
N GLY A 2 -61.03 -11.07 41.42
CA GLY A 2 -59.83 -11.78 41.91
C GLY A 2 -59.10 -12.58 40.82
N ASP A 3 -57.93 -12.22 40.28
CA ASP A 3 -56.70 -11.68 40.89
C ASP A 3 -56.28 -12.60 42.07
N GLU A 4 -55.10 -13.22 42.16
CA GLU A 4 -53.73 -12.65 42.16
C GLU A 4 -52.69 -13.81 42.08
N LYS A 5 -51.74 -13.80 41.13
CA LYS A 5 -50.30 -13.38 41.22
C LYS A 5 -49.38 -14.43 41.93
N TRP A 6 -48.15 -14.75 41.51
CA TRP A 6 -47.04 -13.95 40.97
C TRP A 6 -46.03 -14.78 40.12
N TRP A 7 -45.39 -14.10 39.17
CA TRP A 7 -44.34 -14.46 38.18
C TRP A 7 -42.96 -14.75 38.83
N GLU A 8 -41.89 -15.27 38.20
CA GLU A 8 -41.18 -14.92 36.95
C GLU A 8 -40.20 -16.05 36.51
N GLY A 9 -39.79 -16.09 35.24
CA GLY A 9 -38.53 -16.75 34.82
C GLY A 9 -38.53 -17.35 33.40
N GLU A 10 -37.77 -16.74 32.50
CA GLU A 10 -37.59 -17.05 31.06
C GLU A 10 -36.68 -18.27 30.79
N GLY A 11 -36.76 -18.88 29.59
CA GLY A 11 -35.58 -19.48 28.92
C GLY A 11 -35.64 -20.92 28.35
N ALA A 12 -35.48 -21.01 27.00
CA ALA A 12 -34.90 -22.09 26.16
C ALA A 12 -35.72 -23.34 25.76
N PRO A 13 -35.76 -23.69 24.45
CA PRO A 13 -35.78 -25.08 24.01
C PRO A 13 -34.33 -25.58 23.78
N SER A 14 -33.89 -26.48 24.64
CA SER A 14 -32.78 -27.44 24.46
C SER A 14 -32.91 -28.16 23.11
N GLY A 15 -31.89 -28.37 22.28
CA GLY A 15 -30.54 -28.83 22.63
C GLY A 15 -30.55 -30.35 22.77
N GLU A 16 -30.83 -31.10 21.69
CA GLU A 16 -30.62 -32.55 21.64
C GLU A 16 -29.11 -32.83 21.72
N GLU A 17 -28.69 -33.49 22.80
CA GLU A 17 -27.29 -33.82 23.05
C GLU A 17 -26.89 -35.13 22.33
N PRO A 18 -25.71 -35.19 21.68
CA PRO A 18 -25.16 -36.42 21.10
C PRO A 18 -24.73 -37.47 22.16
N GLY A 19 -25.01 -37.22 23.45
CA GLY A 19 -24.69 -38.11 24.57
C GLY A 19 -25.73 -39.20 24.83
N GLU A 20 -27.00 -38.96 24.47
CA GLU A 20 -28.09 -39.92 24.73
C GLU A 20 -27.91 -41.20 23.91
N ASP A 21 -27.48 -41.08 22.65
CA ASP A 21 -27.26 -42.20 21.72
C ASP A 21 -26.11 -43.13 22.13
N LEU A 22 -25.10 -42.60 22.82
CA LEU A 22 -23.97 -43.39 23.33
C LEU A 22 -24.31 -44.03 24.67
N PHE A 23 -25.04 -43.32 25.53
CA PHE A 23 -25.49 -43.84 26.82
C PHE A 23 -26.50 -44.97 26.64
N SER A 24 -27.51 -44.81 25.77
CA SER A 24 -28.49 -45.86 25.45
C SER A 24 -27.89 -47.10 24.77
N LYS A 25 -26.67 -47.01 24.22
CA LYS A 25 -25.93 -48.16 23.67
C LYS A 25 -25.08 -48.90 24.71
N LEU A 26 -24.77 -48.23 25.82
CA LEU A 26 -23.96 -48.78 26.91
C LEU A 26 -24.84 -49.35 28.04
N ASP A 27 -25.92 -48.64 28.38
CA ASP A 27 -26.95 -49.04 29.33
C ASP A 27 -27.87 -50.09 28.66
N THR A 28 -27.58 -51.37 28.90
CA THR A 28 -28.23 -52.48 28.19
C THR A 28 -29.57 -52.85 28.82
N ASP A 29 -29.75 -52.59 30.11
CA ASP A 29 -30.99 -52.86 30.82
C ASP A 29 -31.92 -51.64 30.94
N GLY A 30 -31.43 -50.45 30.57
CA GLY A 30 -32.21 -49.22 30.44
C GLY A 30 -32.59 -48.60 31.78
N ASP A 31 -31.83 -48.88 32.84
CA ASP A 31 -32.09 -48.41 34.20
C ASP A 31 -31.58 -46.97 34.46
N GLY A 32 -30.87 -46.39 33.48
CA GLY A 32 -30.35 -45.03 33.53
C GLY A 32 -28.96 -44.92 34.19
N VAL A 33 -28.28 -46.03 34.49
CA VAL A 33 -26.96 -46.07 35.12
C VAL A 33 -26.07 -47.13 34.47
N VAL A 34 -24.96 -46.72 33.84
CA VAL A 34 -23.98 -47.68 33.30
C VAL A 34 -23.21 -48.35 34.45
N THR A 35 -23.45 -49.65 34.64
CA THR A 35 -22.74 -50.46 35.62
C THR A 35 -21.37 -50.91 35.08
N ARG A 36 -20.48 -51.33 35.99
CA ARG A 36 -19.14 -51.81 35.63
C ARG A 36 -19.19 -52.99 34.65
N ASP A 37 -20.15 -53.89 34.84
CA ASP A 37 -20.30 -55.10 34.03
C ASP A 37 -20.83 -54.77 32.62
N GLU A 38 -21.66 -53.74 32.48
CA GLU A 38 -22.13 -53.25 31.18
C GLU A 38 -21.01 -52.54 30.40
N PHE A 39 -20.19 -51.76 31.09
CA PHE A 39 -19.02 -51.13 30.50
C PHE A 39 -17.97 -52.16 30.04
N GLU A 40 -17.71 -53.20 30.85
CA GLU A 40 -16.79 -54.29 30.48
C GLU A 40 -17.34 -55.12 29.29
N ASN A 41 -18.65 -55.40 29.25
CA ASN A 41 -19.29 -56.08 28.11
C ASN A 41 -19.27 -55.25 26.81
N ALA A 42 -19.36 -53.93 26.91
CA ALA A 42 -19.25 -53.04 25.76
C ALA A 42 -17.82 -52.92 25.24
N MET A 43 -16.82 -53.01 26.12
CA MET A 43 -15.40 -53.10 25.72
C MET A 43 -15.07 -54.44 25.07
N ASP A 44 -15.62 -55.55 25.57
CA ASP A 44 -15.48 -56.87 24.94
C ASP A 44 -16.16 -56.97 23.56
N LYS A 45 -17.07 -56.04 23.24
CA LYS A 45 -17.75 -55.90 21.94
C LYS A 45 -17.37 -54.64 21.15
N GLY A 46 -16.35 -53.88 21.59
CA GLY A 46 -15.84 -52.65 20.97
C GLY A 46 -14.48 -52.85 20.25
N PRO A 47 -14.09 -51.95 19.33
CA PRO A 47 -13.35 -52.30 18.11
C PRO A 47 -11.97 -52.86 18.41
N THR A 48 -11.79 -54.14 18.12
CA THR A 48 -10.46 -54.71 17.89
C THR A 48 -9.83 -53.97 16.71
N LEU A 49 -8.56 -53.58 16.87
CA LEU A 49 -7.71 -53.04 15.81
C LEU A 49 -7.46 -54.10 14.73
N THR A 50 -8.50 -54.43 13.97
CA THR A 50 -8.43 -55.25 12.77
C THR A 50 -8.14 -54.29 11.63
N GLY A 51 -6.86 -53.93 11.49
CA GLY A 51 -6.36 -53.39 10.26
C GLY A 51 -6.69 -54.38 9.15
N GLU A 52 -7.72 -54.07 8.37
CA GLU A 52 -7.88 -54.62 7.05
C GLU A 52 -6.67 -54.16 6.23
N VAL A 53 -5.71 -55.07 6.06
CA VAL A 53 -4.71 -54.96 5.01
C VAL A 53 -5.49 -55.08 3.71
N SER A 54 -6.04 -53.95 3.24
CA SER A 54 -6.41 -53.80 1.85
C SER A 54 -5.12 -53.88 1.05
N THR A 55 -4.97 -55.02 0.37
CA THR A 55 -3.94 -55.27 -0.62
C THR A 55 -3.81 -54.05 -1.51
N ILE A 56 -2.62 -53.46 -1.53
CA ILE A 56 -2.25 -52.41 -2.49
C ILE A 56 -2.37 -53.07 -3.86
N VAL A 57 -3.46 -52.81 -4.57
CA VAL A 57 -3.54 -53.09 -6.00
C VAL A 57 -2.83 -51.92 -6.66
N GLU A 58 -1.60 -52.16 -7.09
CA GLU A 58 -1.00 -51.38 -8.18
C GLU A 58 -1.85 -51.60 -9.42
N ASP A 59 -2.76 -50.68 -9.75
CA ASP A 59 -3.00 -50.28 -11.14
C ASP A 59 -3.79 -48.96 -11.22
N ASP A 60 -3.28 -48.06 -12.06
CA ASP A 60 -3.91 -46.99 -12.81
C ASP A 60 -5.15 -46.25 -12.23
N GLY A 61 -4.90 -45.03 -11.76
CA GLY A 61 -5.73 -43.87 -12.10
C GLY A 61 -7.24 -43.98 -11.90
N SER A 62 -7.73 -44.10 -10.65
CA SER A 62 -9.12 -43.72 -10.39
C SER A 62 -9.38 -43.25 -8.96
N ILE A 63 -9.54 -41.94 -8.86
CA ILE A 63 -10.41 -41.21 -7.94
C ILE A 63 -11.69 -42.01 -7.61
N MET A 64 -11.91 -42.40 -6.35
CA MET A 64 -13.23 -42.62 -5.70
C MET A 64 -13.00 -43.28 -4.32
N GLY A 65 -13.02 -42.48 -3.25
CA GLY A 65 -13.34 -42.97 -1.90
C GLY A 65 -14.85 -43.23 -1.78
N PRO A 66 -15.31 -44.01 -0.78
CA PRO A 66 -16.69 -44.49 -0.72
C PRO A 66 -17.71 -43.34 -0.60
N PRO A 67 -18.92 -43.47 -1.16
CA PRO A 67 -19.96 -42.45 -1.07
C PRO A 67 -20.60 -42.55 0.32
N GLY A 68 -20.37 -41.54 1.15
CA GLY A 68 -20.99 -41.39 2.46
C GLY A 68 -21.42 -39.94 2.67
N ASP A 69 -22.74 -39.75 2.61
CA ASP A 69 -23.53 -38.65 3.14
C ASP A 69 -23.52 -37.31 2.39
N GLU A 70 -24.33 -37.34 1.33
CA GLU A 70 -25.01 -36.19 0.74
C GLU A 70 -26.00 -35.56 1.73
N GLY A 71 -25.61 -34.39 2.25
CA GLY A 71 -26.48 -33.54 3.06
C GLY A 71 -25.92 -32.12 3.19
N SER A 72 -25.98 -31.31 2.12
CA SER A 72 -26.32 -29.87 2.15
C SER A 72 -25.91 -29.17 0.83
N ALA A 73 -26.68 -28.18 0.44
CA ALA A 73 -26.67 -27.53 -0.87
C ALA A 73 -25.34 -26.90 -1.28
N GLY A 74 -24.89 -27.17 -2.52
CA GLY A 74 -24.12 -26.23 -3.35
C GLY A 74 -22.75 -25.72 -2.86
N GLY A 75 -22.10 -26.40 -1.92
CA GLY A 75 -20.76 -26.04 -1.44
C GLY A 75 -19.60 -26.60 -2.29
N LEU A 76 -18.48 -25.87 -2.38
CA LEU A 76 -17.25 -26.37 -3.00
C LEU A 76 -16.67 -27.55 -2.20
N SER A 77 -15.99 -28.47 -2.88
CA SER A 77 -15.33 -29.63 -2.23
C SER A 77 -14.18 -29.21 -1.31
N ASP A 78 -13.86 -30.05 -0.32
CA ASP A 78 -12.77 -29.78 0.63
C ASP A 78 -11.41 -29.64 -0.05
N SER A 79 -11.14 -30.40 -1.11
CA SER A 79 -9.91 -30.26 -1.90
C SER A 79 -9.85 -28.94 -2.67
N THR A 80 -11.00 -28.44 -3.13
CA THR A 80 -11.08 -27.12 -3.77
C THR A 80 -10.74 -26.01 -2.78
N TRP A 81 -11.28 -26.09 -1.55
CA TRP A 81 -10.94 -25.14 -0.48
C TRP A 81 -9.48 -25.17 -0.08
N PHE A 82 -8.87 -26.35 -0.06
CA PHE A 82 -7.43 -26.49 0.15
C PHE A 82 -6.60 -25.77 -0.93
N VAL A 83 -6.92 -25.97 -2.21
CA VAL A 83 -6.20 -25.31 -3.33
C VAL A 83 -6.40 -23.80 -3.31
N ILE A 84 -7.61 -23.34 -2.96
CA ILE A 84 -7.90 -21.92 -2.74
C ILE A 84 -7.00 -21.39 -1.61
N GLY A 85 -6.84 -22.11 -0.51
CA GLY A 85 -5.92 -21.70 0.57
C GLY A 85 -4.44 -21.72 0.14
N LEU A 86 -4.02 -22.73 -0.61
CA LEU A 86 -2.62 -22.94 -1.00
C LEU A 86 -2.10 -21.91 -2.01
N ILE A 87 -2.92 -21.59 -3.01
CA ILE A 87 -2.49 -20.76 -4.16
C ILE A 87 -3.45 -19.60 -4.37
N GLY A 88 -4.76 -19.84 -4.31
CA GLY A 88 -5.77 -18.82 -4.63
C GLY A 88 -5.70 -17.59 -3.73
N ALA A 89 -5.73 -17.78 -2.42
CA ALA A 89 -5.71 -16.71 -1.43
C ALA A 89 -4.38 -15.94 -1.41
N PRO A 90 -3.19 -16.59 -1.41
CA PRO A 90 -1.93 -15.88 -1.53
C PRO A 90 -1.80 -15.05 -2.81
N ILE A 91 -2.24 -15.57 -3.96
CA ILE A 91 -2.25 -14.81 -5.21
C ILE A 91 -3.21 -13.62 -5.12
N ALA A 92 -4.44 -13.83 -4.62
CA ALA A 92 -5.41 -12.75 -4.50
C ALA A 92 -4.93 -11.63 -3.55
N LEU A 93 -4.34 -11.99 -2.41
CA LEU A 93 -3.74 -11.04 -1.46
C LEU A 93 -2.52 -10.34 -2.07
N GLY A 94 -1.67 -11.07 -2.79
CA GLY A 94 -0.50 -10.52 -3.47
C GLY A 94 -0.89 -9.54 -4.59
N VAL A 95 -1.89 -9.87 -5.39
CA VAL A 95 -2.42 -8.97 -6.44
C VAL A 95 -3.04 -7.73 -5.81
N LEU A 96 -3.83 -7.88 -4.74
CA LEU A 96 -4.40 -6.73 -4.03
C LEU A 96 -3.31 -5.83 -3.44
N SER A 97 -2.29 -6.44 -2.81
CA SER A 97 -1.11 -5.74 -2.29
C SER A 97 -0.38 -4.98 -3.40
N LEU A 98 -0.12 -5.64 -4.53
CA LEU A 98 0.53 -5.04 -5.70
C LEU A 98 -0.27 -3.85 -6.25
N VAL A 99 -1.58 -4.01 -6.42
CA VAL A 99 -2.44 -2.92 -6.91
C VAL A 99 -2.37 -1.72 -5.97
N LEU A 100 -2.43 -1.94 -4.64
CA LEU A 100 -2.31 -0.86 -3.67
C LEU A 100 -0.93 -0.20 -3.71
N THR A 101 0.15 -0.97 -3.85
CA THR A 101 1.50 -0.41 -3.99
C THR A 101 1.66 0.41 -5.26
N VAL A 102 1.15 -0.07 -6.41
CA VAL A 102 1.19 0.68 -7.67
C VAL A 102 0.40 1.98 -7.57
N ILE A 103 -0.78 1.94 -6.94
CA ILE A 103 -1.57 3.15 -6.69
C ILE A 103 -0.82 4.10 -5.75
N SER A 104 -0.19 3.58 -4.70
CA SER A 104 0.62 4.36 -3.76
C SER A 104 1.76 5.08 -4.49
N GLU A 105 2.55 4.39 -5.30
CA GLU A 105 3.63 4.98 -6.09
C GLU A 105 3.13 6.01 -7.09
N SER A 106 1.99 5.75 -7.76
CA SER A 106 1.37 6.71 -8.68
C SER A 106 0.90 7.99 -7.98
N LEU A 107 0.58 7.92 -6.69
CA LEU A 107 0.21 9.07 -5.87
C LEU A 107 1.42 9.69 -5.16
N TYR A 108 2.54 8.97 -5.11
CA TYR A 108 3.84 9.42 -4.62
C TYR A 108 4.60 10.16 -5.73
N GLY A 109 3.91 11.03 -6.46
CA GLY A 109 4.53 11.94 -7.42
C GLY A 109 5.21 13.06 -6.65
N GLY A 110 6.53 13.19 -6.78
CA GLY A 110 7.23 14.37 -6.31
C GLY A 110 6.74 15.55 -7.14
N GLY A 111 5.89 16.40 -6.58
CA GLY A 111 5.43 17.62 -7.25
C GLY A 111 6.51 18.68 -7.34
N TRP A 112 7.78 18.26 -7.39
CA TRP A 112 8.91 19.14 -7.56
C TRP A 112 9.03 19.48 -9.04
N PHE A 113 9.13 20.76 -9.35
CA PHE A 113 9.43 21.23 -10.69
C PHE A 113 10.75 22.00 -10.66
N TYR A 114 11.45 21.97 -11.79
CA TYR A 114 12.65 22.73 -12.05
C TYR A 114 12.57 23.22 -13.49
N ASP A 115 12.87 24.49 -13.70
CA ASP A 115 13.00 25.05 -15.03
C ASP A 115 14.05 26.16 -15.05
N ASP A 116 14.55 26.46 -16.24
CA ASP A 116 15.59 27.45 -16.44
C ASP A 116 15.38 28.28 -17.72
N ASP A 117 15.84 29.52 -17.67
CA ASP A 117 15.88 30.41 -18.82
C ASP A 117 17.22 31.16 -18.87
N SER A 118 17.84 31.14 -20.05
CA SER A 118 19.11 31.83 -20.35
C SER A 118 18.92 33.05 -21.25
N PHE A 119 17.68 33.36 -21.65
CA PHE A 119 17.36 34.45 -22.57
C PHE A 119 16.44 35.49 -21.93
N LEU A 120 16.93 36.10 -20.85
CA LEU A 120 16.17 37.13 -20.13
C LEU A 120 16.01 38.39 -20.95
N SER A 121 14.77 38.87 -21.05
CA SER A 121 14.43 40.10 -21.78
C SER A 121 14.26 41.27 -20.80
N ALA A 122 15.00 42.36 -21.04
CA ALA A 122 14.78 43.61 -20.32
C ALA A 122 13.47 44.25 -20.78
N GLU A 123 12.57 44.54 -19.85
CA GLU A 123 11.24 45.08 -20.16
C GLU A 123 11.13 46.57 -19.81
N GLU A 124 10.76 46.88 -18.57
CA GLU A 124 10.52 48.24 -18.08
C GLU A 124 11.21 48.46 -16.72
N THR A 125 11.40 49.72 -16.34
CA THR A 125 11.91 50.09 -15.02
C THR A 125 10.77 50.19 -14.00
N VAL A 126 10.96 49.61 -12.82
CA VAL A 126 10.05 49.71 -11.68
C VAL A 126 10.65 50.59 -10.60
N GLN A 127 9.81 51.35 -9.89
CA GLN A 127 10.26 52.17 -8.76
C GLN A 127 9.94 51.52 -7.41
N PHE A 128 10.95 51.52 -6.54
CA PHE A 128 10.81 51.17 -5.14
C PHE A 128 11.26 52.36 -4.30
N SER A 129 10.36 52.94 -3.50
CA SER A 129 10.68 54.07 -2.63
C SER A 129 11.34 55.25 -3.36
N GLY A 130 10.98 55.47 -4.64
CA GLY A 130 11.54 56.52 -5.49
C GLY A 130 12.93 56.23 -6.11
N GLU A 131 13.42 55.00 -6.03
CA GLU A 131 14.60 54.54 -6.78
C GLU A 131 14.19 53.67 -7.97
N ASP A 132 14.84 53.83 -9.13
CA ASP A 132 14.56 53.07 -10.35
C ASP A 132 15.34 51.74 -10.38
N TYR A 133 14.65 50.65 -10.69
CA TYR A 133 15.21 49.30 -10.88
C TYR A 133 14.82 48.79 -12.27
N THR A 134 15.73 48.10 -12.96
CA THR A 134 15.47 47.48 -14.27
C THR A 134 14.84 46.11 -14.07
N VAL A 135 13.73 45.84 -14.76
CA VAL A 135 13.07 44.53 -14.71
C VAL A 135 13.50 43.65 -15.88
N PHE A 136 13.97 42.45 -15.55
CA PHE A 136 14.25 41.36 -16.47
C PHE A 136 13.19 40.27 -16.33
N GLN A 137 12.66 39.79 -17.44
CA GLN A 137 11.69 38.68 -17.46
C GLN A 137 12.37 37.40 -17.97
N ALA A 138 12.11 36.31 -17.26
CA ALA A 138 12.39 34.93 -17.64
C ALA A 138 11.07 34.20 -17.89
N ASP A 139 10.99 33.38 -18.93
CA ASP A 139 9.81 32.58 -19.25
C ASP A 139 10.08 31.11 -18.94
N PHE A 140 9.33 30.56 -17.99
CA PHE A 140 9.50 29.18 -17.52
C PHE A 140 8.34 28.30 -18.01
N ASP A 141 8.57 27.50 -19.04
CA ASP A 141 7.58 26.59 -19.64
C ASP A 141 7.14 25.44 -18.69
N GLY A 142 7.93 25.14 -17.66
CA GLY A 142 7.75 24.02 -16.74
C GLY A 142 6.95 24.31 -15.46
N VAL A 143 6.45 25.53 -15.28
CA VAL A 143 5.81 25.95 -14.03
C VAL A 143 4.33 25.50 -13.97
N PRO A 144 3.90 24.79 -12.91
CA PRO A 144 2.51 24.38 -12.75
C PRO A 144 1.60 25.58 -12.42
N ASP A 145 0.30 25.46 -12.73
CA ASP A 145 -0.69 26.53 -12.51
C ASP A 145 -0.82 26.94 -11.03
N ASP A 146 -0.69 25.97 -10.12
CA ASP A 146 -0.79 26.16 -8.67
C ASP A 146 0.55 25.79 -8.00
N VAL A 147 1.36 26.79 -7.68
CA VAL A 147 2.64 26.61 -6.99
C VAL A 147 2.47 26.75 -5.48
N GLY A 148 2.97 25.78 -4.73
CA GLY A 148 2.94 25.76 -3.26
C GLY A 148 4.04 26.62 -2.66
N TRP A 149 5.29 26.29 -2.98
CA TRP A 149 6.45 27.11 -2.68
C TRP A 149 7.39 27.09 -3.89
N TYR A 150 8.12 28.18 -4.09
CA TYR A 150 9.16 28.25 -5.11
C TYR A 150 10.36 29.03 -4.60
N SER A 151 11.50 28.65 -5.13
CA SER A 151 12.77 29.35 -5.09
C SER A 151 13.10 29.77 -6.51
N MET A 152 13.53 31.02 -6.68
CA MET A 152 14.04 31.50 -7.95
C MET A 152 15.46 31.99 -7.73
N SER A 153 16.33 31.71 -8.69
CA SER A 153 17.68 32.23 -8.70
C SER A 153 17.99 32.96 -10.00
N ILE A 154 18.90 33.92 -9.93
CA ILE A 154 19.37 34.70 -11.06
C ILE A 154 20.87 34.95 -10.93
N GLN A 155 21.60 34.71 -12.01
CA GLN A 155 23.05 34.63 -12.02
C GLN A 155 23.64 35.52 -13.13
N TRP A 156 24.76 36.15 -12.78
CA TRP A 156 25.65 36.88 -13.68
C TRP A 156 27.02 36.21 -13.67
N TYR A 157 27.45 35.71 -14.82
CA TYR A 157 28.76 35.09 -15.02
C TYR A 157 29.78 36.14 -15.46
N GLY A 158 30.70 36.49 -14.56
CA GLY A 158 31.81 37.40 -14.88
C GLY A 158 33.02 36.70 -15.53
N ASP A 159 33.69 37.39 -16.44
CA ASP A 159 34.88 36.96 -17.22
C ASP A 159 36.19 36.92 -16.39
N TYR A 160 36.18 36.47 -15.14
CA TYR A 160 37.30 36.45 -14.18
C TYR A 160 37.42 37.69 -13.28
N ALA A 161 37.11 37.47 -12.00
CA ALA A 161 37.44 38.26 -10.80
C ALA A 161 36.58 39.52 -10.52
N GLY A 162 35.44 39.31 -9.87
CA GLY A 162 34.70 40.37 -9.16
C GLY A 162 33.21 40.35 -9.48
N ASP A 163 32.88 40.55 -10.75
CA ASP A 163 31.55 41.00 -11.21
C ASP A 163 30.48 39.90 -11.29
N HIS A 164 30.74 38.74 -10.70
CA HIS A 164 29.72 37.70 -10.55
C HIS A 164 28.73 38.06 -9.45
N ALA A 165 27.46 37.78 -9.72
CA ALA A 165 26.41 37.88 -8.73
C ALA A 165 25.52 36.64 -8.88
N ASP A 166 25.17 36.04 -7.75
CA ASP A 166 24.25 34.93 -7.66
C ASP A 166 23.21 35.30 -6.61
N CYS A 167 21.98 35.54 -7.05
CA CYS A 167 20.90 35.95 -6.18
C CYS A 167 19.83 34.87 -6.16
N TRP A 168 19.40 34.44 -4.98
CA TRP A 168 18.31 33.50 -4.81
C TRP A 168 17.27 34.05 -3.84
N GLY A 169 16.01 33.69 -4.02
CA GLY A 169 14.93 34.09 -3.12
C GLY A 169 13.86 33.04 -3.05
N GLU A 170 13.14 32.99 -1.94
CA GLU A 170 12.03 32.06 -1.71
C GLU A 170 10.69 32.80 -1.66
N SER A 171 9.63 32.14 -2.09
CA SER A 171 8.27 32.69 -2.13
C SER A 171 7.68 32.98 -0.74
N GLU A 172 8.19 32.35 0.32
CA GLU A 172 7.71 32.51 1.71
C GLU A 172 8.31 33.72 2.43
N SER A 173 8.82 34.73 1.70
CA SER A 173 9.39 35.91 2.34
C SER A 173 8.34 36.58 3.26
N VAL A 174 8.70 36.75 4.55
CA VAL A 174 7.78 37.04 5.67
C VAL A 174 7.00 38.35 5.48
N MET A 175 7.47 39.24 4.60
CA MET A 175 6.74 40.43 4.17
C MET A 175 7.09 40.78 2.71
N PRO A 176 6.16 40.62 1.75
CA PRO A 176 6.39 41.09 0.39
C PRO A 176 6.53 42.62 0.37
N ILE A 177 7.54 43.11 -0.34
CA ILE A 177 7.77 44.54 -0.54
C ILE A 177 6.88 44.99 -1.68
N VAL A 178 6.10 46.04 -1.44
CA VAL A 178 5.19 46.59 -2.45
C VAL A 178 5.91 47.69 -3.20
N SER A 179 6.03 47.54 -4.52
CA SER A 179 6.53 48.60 -5.41
C SER A 179 5.54 49.78 -5.42
N ASP A 180 6.02 50.96 -5.84
CA ASP A 180 5.19 52.17 -5.94
C ASP A 180 4.00 51.98 -6.92
N ASP A 181 4.07 50.99 -7.81
CA ASP A 181 2.99 50.57 -8.72
C ASP A 181 1.93 49.65 -8.07
N GLY A 182 2.12 49.26 -6.80
CA GLY A 182 1.22 48.39 -6.04
C GLY A 182 1.46 46.89 -6.23
N ARG A 183 2.48 46.47 -7.00
CA ARG A 183 2.82 45.06 -7.20
C ARG A 183 3.68 44.56 -6.03
N GLY A 184 3.41 43.35 -5.56
CA GLY A 184 4.17 42.70 -4.49
C GLY A 184 5.39 41.97 -5.04
N TRP A 185 6.52 42.13 -4.35
CA TRP A 185 7.81 41.56 -4.72
C TRP A 185 8.47 40.90 -3.50
N ASN A 186 9.22 39.84 -3.74
CA ASN A 186 10.00 39.17 -2.71
C ASN A 186 11.47 39.63 -2.81
N SER A 187 12.10 39.89 -1.68
CA SER A 187 13.55 40.19 -1.65
C SER A 187 14.36 38.93 -1.89
N MET A 188 15.43 39.05 -2.67
CA MET A 188 16.41 38.00 -2.89
C MET A 188 17.66 38.25 -2.04
N GLU A 189 18.30 37.17 -1.61
CA GLU A 189 19.63 37.22 -1.03
C GLU A 189 20.66 37.04 -2.15
N CYS A 190 21.64 37.94 -2.20
CA CYS A 190 22.65 37.94 -3.24
C CYS A 190 24.03 37.66 -2.66
N TRP A 191 24.77 36.81 -3.37
CA TRP A 191 26.20 36.60 -3.19
C TRP A 191 26.97 37.26 -4.34
N GLY A 192 27.99 38.05 -4.01
CA GLY A 192 28.75 38.82 -5.01
C GLY A 192 28.33 40.28 -5.11
N GLU A 193 28.51 40.88 -6.29
CA GLU A 193 28.26 42.31 -6.53
C GLU A 193 26.95 42.52 -7.30
N SER A 194 25.86 42.75 -6.57
CA SER A 194 24.51 42.94 -7.13
C SER A 194 24.12 44.42 -7.33
N ASP A 195 25.02 45.37 -7.04
CA ASP A 195 24.78 46.82 -7.07
C ASP A 195 23.54 47.31 -6.29
N GLY A 196 23.01 46.48 -5.40
CA GLY A 196 21.84 46.78 -4.59
C GLY A 196 21.01 45.55 -4.23
N ASP A 197 19.83 45.80 -3.68
CA ASP A 197 18.84 44.75 -3.40
C ASP A 197 18.24 44.25 -4.73
N VAL A 198 18.02 42.95 -4.83
CA VAL A 198 17.36 42.33 -5.98
C VAL A 198 16.01 41.79 -5.52
N TYR A 199 15.00 41.96 -6.36
CA TYR A 199 13.65 41.53 -6.07
C TYR A 199 13.15 40.56 -7.14
N MET A 200 12.32 39.61 -6.74
CA MET A 200 11.68 38.65 -7.64
C MET A 200 10.16 38.66 -7.50
N ARG A 201 9.47 38.31 -8.58
CA ARG A 201 8.03 38.08 -8.62
C ARG A 201 7.73 37.02 -9.67
N LEU A 202 6.81 36.11 -9.36
CA LEU A 202 6.31 35.12 -10.30
C LEU A 202 4.87 35.47 -10.69
N ASP A 203 4.60 35.63 -11.99
CA ASP A 203 3.26 35.83 -12.55
C ASP A 203 2.94 34.67 -13.51
N GLY A 204 2.31 33.60 -13.01
CA GLY A 204 2.09 32.38 -13.78
C GLY A 204 3.42 31.69 -14.11
N SER A 205 3.75 31.55 -15.40
CA SER A 205 5.03 30.99 -15.88
C SER A 205 6.15 32.03 -15.97
N THR A 206 5.85 33.32 -15.85
CA THR A 206 6.84 34.37 -16.10
C THR A 206 7.45 34.88 -14.80
N GLY A 207 8.76 34.66 -14.64
CA GLY A 207 9.56 35.20 -13.56
C GLY A 207 10.06 36.60 -13.87
N SER A 208 9.72 37.58 -13.04
CA SER A 208 10.21 38.95 -13.12
C SER A 208 11.25 39.22 -12.05
N PHE A 209 12.40 39.78 -12.43
CA PHE A 209 13.51 40.13 -11.55
C PHE A 209 13.84 41.61 -11.66
N ALA A 210 13.84 42.35 -10.55
CA ALA A 210 14.19 43.76 -10.51
C ALA A 210 15.57 43.97 -9.87
N THR A 211 16.48 44.61 -10.61
CA THR A 211 17.87 44.85 -10.18
C THR A 211 18.34 46.26 -10.52
N LYS A 212 19.34 46.75 -9.78
CA LYS A 212 20.06 48.01 -10.09
C LYS A 212 21.20 47.82 -11.09
N ARG A 213 21.59 46.56 -11.37
CA ARG A 213 22.61 46.26 -12.37
C ARG A 213 22.15 46.67 -13.76
N SER A 214 23.10 47.16 -14.55
CA SER A 214 22.86 47.65 -15.92
C SER A 214 23.06 46.59 -17.00
N ASP A 215 23.71 45.48 -16.65
CA ASP A 215 23.98 44.34 -17.50
C ASP A 215 22.89 43.27 -17.37
N SER A 216 22.62 42.58 -18.50
CA SER A 216 21.64 41.52 -18.54
C SER A 216 22.13 40.29 -17.77
N PRO A 217 21.28 39.67 -16.94
CA PRO A 217 21.56 38.37 -16.34
C PRO A 217 21.81 37.31 -17.40
N ASP A 218 22.69 36.36 -17.11
CA ASP A 218 23.05 35.27 -18.03
C ASP A 218 22.13 34.05 -17.88
N TRP A 219 21.59 33.87 -16.69
CA TRP A 219 20.84 32.67 -16.32
C TRP A 219 19.85 32.98 -15.21
N ALA A 220 18.65 32.42 -15.31
CA ALA A 220 17.70 32.33 -14.22
C ALA A 220 17.14 30.92 -14.15
N ASP A 221 16.88 30.46 -12.93
CA ASP A 221 16.20 29.18 -12.70
C ASP A 221 15.13 29.32 -11.64
N ILE A 222 14.19 28.39 -11.70
CA ILE A 222 13.13 28.22 -10.72
C ILE A 222 13.08 26.76 -10.30
N ASP A 223 13.00 26.55 -8.99
CA ASP A 223 12.76 25.25 -8.40
C ASP A 223 11.66 25.37 -7.36
N GLY A 224 10.79 24.38 -7.24
CA GLY A 224 9.69 24.49 -6.29
C GLY A 224 8.82 23.25 -6.23
N GLU A 225 7.77 23.35 -5.43
CA GLU A 225 6.76 22.30 -5.31
C GLU A 225 5.38 22.80 -5.74
N GLU A 226 4.65 21.97 -6.48
CA GLU A 226 3.23 22.14 -6.78
C GLU A 226 2.39 22.17 -5.49
N ALA A 227 1.38 23.04 -5.47
CA ALA A 227 0.50 23.18 -4.33
C ALA A 227 -0.22 21.85 -4.03
N GLY A 228 0.02 21.28 -2.85
CA GLY A 228 -0.58 20.00 -2.46
C GLY A 228 0.25 18.76 -2.83
N ALA A 229 1.43 18.90 -3.42
CA ALA A 229 2.40 17.80 -3.59
C ALA A 229 2.71 17.09 -2.27
N SER A 230 2.88 17.85 -1.18
CA SER A 230 3.03 17.32 0.19
C SER A 230 1.77 16.65 0.74
N SER A 231 0.57 17.03 0.25
CA SER A 231 -0.70 16.42 0.67
C SER A 231 -0.91 15.03 0.05
N GLY A 232 -0.37 14.79 -1.15
CA GLY A 232 -0.35 13.48 -1.82
C GLY A 232 0.48 12.44 -1.06
N GLN A 233 1.58 12.86 -0.41
CA GLN A 233 2.44 11.98 0.39
C GLN A 233 1.71 11.29 1.54
N GLY A 234 0.79 11.97 2.22
CA GLY A 234 0.04 11.38 3.34
C GLY A 234 -0.88 10.24 2.89
N ILE A 235 -1.63 10.46 1.82
CA ILE A 235 -2.55 9.46 1.26
C ILE A 235 -1.76 8.33 0.58
N ALA A 236 -0.71 8.66 -0.18
CA ALA A 236 0.17 7.69 -0.80
C ALA A 236 0.84 6.79 0.25
N ALA A 237 1.36 7.36 1.34
CA ALA A 237 1.95 6.59 2.43
C ALA A 237 0.91 5.69 3.09
N ALA A 238 -0.30 6.20 3.39
CA ALA A 238 -1.37 5.39 3.97
C ALA A 238 -1.75 4.20 3.08
N ILE A 239 -1.91 4.41 1.77
CA ILE A 239 -2.20 3.34 0.80
C ILE A 239 -1.03 2.36 0.71
N GLY A 240 0.22 2.84 0.71
CA GLY A 240 1.41 2.00 0.71
C GLY A 240 1.50 1.11 1.95
N PHE A 241 1.22 1.67 3.14
CA PHE A 241 1.12 0.89 4.38
C PHE A 241 0.00 -0.16 4.32
N LEU A 242 -1.17 0.19 3.77
CA LEU A 242 -2.25 -0.77 3.57
C LEU A 242 -1.80 -1.89 2.60
N GLY A 243 -1.16 -1.55 1.49
CA GLY A 243 -0.61 -2.52 0.54
C GLY A 243 0.36 -3.50 1.21
N ALA A 244 1.27 -3.01 2.05
CA ALA A 244 2.21 -3.83 2.81
C ALA A 244 1.53 -4.68 3.91
N ALA A 245 0.50 -4.15 4.56
CA ALA A 245 -0.19 -4.82 5.66
C ALA A 245 -1.22 -5.87 5.17
N VAL A 246 -1.77 -5.72 3.97
CA VAL A 246 -2.82 -6.60 3.42
C VAL A 246 -2.39 -8.06 3.40
N VAL A 247 -1.15 -8.37 3.03
CA VAL A 247 -0.66 -9.76 2.98
C VAL A 247 -0.59 -10.39 4.37
N PRO A 248 0.17 -9.86 5.36
CA PRO A 248 0.25 -10.48 6.68
C PRO A 248 -1.09 -10.47 7.43
N VAL A 249 -1.86 -9.39 7.36
CA VAL A 249 -3.17 -9.29 8.02
C VAL A 249 -4.17 -10.22 7.37
N GLY A 250 -4.25 -10.23 6.04
CA GLY A 250 -5.14 -11.12 5.29
C GLY A 250 -4.80 -12.59 5.51
N PHE A 251 -3.51 -12.92 5.63
CA PHE A 251 -3.05 -14.27 5.92
C PHE A 251 -3.50 -14.75 7.31
N VAL A 252 -3.29 -13.93 8.36
CA VAL A 252 -3.75 -14.25 9.72
C VAL A 252 -5.28 -14.33 9.78
N ALA A 253 -5.97 -13.36 9.19
CA ALA A 253 -7.44 -13.34 9.17
C ALA A 253 -8.02 -14.56 8.45
N GLY A 254 -7.45 -14.96 7.31
CA GLY A 254 -7.87 -16.14 6.58
C GLY A 254 -7.65 -17.44 7.36
N MET A 255 -6.52 -17.58 8.06
CA MET A 255 -6.28 -18.75 8.91
C MET A 255 -7.27 -18.82 10.07
N VAL A 256 -7.47 -17.71 10.80
CA VAL A 256 -8.43 -17.65 11.91
C VAL A 256 -9.83 -17.97 11.43
N TRP A 257 -10.25 -17.40 10.29
CA TRP A 257 -11.55 -17.69 9.70
C TRP A 257 -11.68 -19.17 9.33
N GLY A 258 -10.69 -19.75 8.65
CA GLY A 258 -10.72 -21.15 8.22
C GLY A 258 -10.76 -22.16 9.38
N PHE A 259 -10.20 -21.85 10.55
CA PHE A 259 -10.28 -22.73 11.73
C PHE A 259 -11.53 -22.52 12.59
N THR A 260 -12.15 -21.34 12.55
CA THR A 260 -13.27 -21.01 13.45
C THR A 260 -14.64 -21.12 12.81
N LYS A 261 -14.78 -20.69 11.55
CA LYS A 261 -16.08 -20.57 10.87
C LYS A 261 -16.08 -21.18 9.46
N GLY A 262 -14.93 -21.23 8.81
CA GLY A 262 -14.76 -21.73 7.45
C GLY A 262 -14.38 -23.22 7.39
N PRO A 263 -14.09 -23.72 6.18
CA PRO A 263 -13.57 -25.06 6.00
C PRO A 263 -12.12 -25.15 6.48
N SER A 264 -11.82 -26.13 7.33
CA SER A 264 -10.49 -26.32 7.89
C SER A 264 -9.43 -26.61 6.83
N SER A 265 -9.81 -27.26 5.72
CA SER A 265 -8.97 -27.53 4.55
C SER A 265 -8.38 -26.24 3.95
N PHE A 266 -9.12 -25.12 3.97
CA PHE A 266 -8.62 -23.82 3.54
C PHE A 266 -7.48 -23.32 4.43
N ALA A 267 -7.61 -23.42 5.75
CA ALA A 267 -6.58 -22.98 6.69
C ALA A 267 -5.29 -23.81 6.57
N TYR A 268 -5.42 -25.13 6.37
CA TYR A 268 -4.26 -25.99 6.08
C TYR A 268 -3.62 -25.67 4.73
N GLY A 269 -4.40 -25.30 3.72
CA GLY A 269 -3.90 -24.79 2.45
C GLY A 269 -3.05 -23.53 2.66
N MET A 270 -3.54 -22.56 3.43
CA MET A 270 -2.79 -21.33 3.73
C MET A 270 -1.50 -21.62 4.51
N LEU A 271 -1.53 -22.49 5.52
CA LEU A 271 -0.31 -22.90 6.24
C LEU A 271 0.72 -23.55 5.31
N ALA A 272 0.27 -24.42 4.41
CA ALA A 272 1.13 -25.07 3.44
C ALA A 272 1.75 -24.05 2.45
N SER A 273 1.03 -22.97 2.12
CA SER A 273 1.52 -21.95 1.18
C SER A 273 2.79 -21.24 1.68
N VAL A 274 2.98 -21.11 3.00
CA VAL A 274 4.17 -20.50 3.63
C VAL A 274 5.45 -21.22 3.23
N VAL A 275 5.39 -22.53 3.01
CA VAL A 275 6.55 -23.35 2.66
C VAL A 275 6.58 -23.63 1.16
N VAL A 276 5.42 -23.97 0.59
CA VAL A 276 5.32 -24.37 -0.82
C VAL A 276 5.62 -23.20 -1.76
N LEU A 277 5.06 -22.00 -1.52
CA LEU A 277 5.26 -20.88 -2.43
C LEU A 277 6.72 -20.41 -2.50
N PRO A 278 7.45 -20.21 -1.37
CA PRO A 278 8.86 -19.83 -1.45
C PRO A 278 9.73 -20.88 -2.13
N LEU A 279 9.47 -22.18 -1.90
CA LEU A 279 10.21 -23.25 -2.55
C LEU A 279 9.97 -23.31 -4.05
N VAL A 280 8.72 -23.12 -4.49
CA VAL A 280 8.36 -23.06 -5.92
C VAL A 280 9.00 -21.85 -6.59
N VAL A 281 8.95 -20.67 -5.96
CA VAL A 281 9.58 -19.45 -6.48
C VAL A 281 11.10 -19.63 -6.55
N LEU A 282 11.74 -20.14 -5.50
CA LEU A 282 13.18 -20.40 -5.50
C LEU A 282 13.57 -21.41 -6.57
N GLY A 283 12.80 -22.49 -6.72
CA GLY A 283 12.99 -23.48 -7.77
C GLY A 283 12.89 -22.87 -9.17
N LEU A 284 11.88 -22.03 -9.42
CA LEU A 284 11.73 -21.29 -10.68
C LEU A 284 12.90 -20.33 -10.92
N CYS A 285 13.34 -19.58 -9.90
CA CYS A 285 14.51 -18.70 -9.99
C CYS A 285 15.77 -19.47 -10.38
N VAL A 286 16.00 -20.65 -9.79
CA VAL A 286 17.14 -21.52 -10.15
C VAL A 286 17.04 -21.99 -11.60
N VAL A 287 15.86 -22.41 -12.06
CA VAL A 287 15.65 -22.83 -13.46
C VAL A 287 15.91 -21.67 -14.42
N VAL A 288 15.39 -20.48 -14.14
CA VAL A 288 15.64 -19.27 -14.94
C VAL A 288 17.13 -18.93 -14.96
N PHE A 289 17.80 -19.00 -13.81
CA PHE A 289 19.24 -18.75 -13.72
C PHE A 289 20.06 -19.72 -14.59
N PHE A 290 19.75 -21.02 -14.56
CA PHE A 290 20.39 -22.00 -15.44
C PHE A 290 20.03 -21.81 -16.92
N ALA A 291 18.81 -21.39 -17.24
CA ALA A 291 18.41 -21.07 -18.61
C ALA A 291 19.16 -19.84 -19.15
N LEU A 292 19.34 -18.80 -18.34
CA LEU A 292 20.10 -17.60 -18.71
C LEU A 292 21.59 -17.89 -18.90
N ILE A 293 22.19 -18.74 -18.04
CA ILE A 293 23.59 -19.17 -18.18
C ILE A 293 23.76 -20.11 -19.38
N GLY A 294 22.81 -21.04 -19.59
CA GLY A 294 22.82 -21.98 -20.72
C GLY A 294 22.60 -21.30 -22.07
N SER A 295 21.89 -20.16 -22.09
CA SER A 295 21.68 -19.33 -23.29
C SER A 295 22.85 -18.39 -23.59
N GLY A 296 23.83 -18.26 -22.69
CA GLY A 296 25.04 -17.44 -22.86
C GLY A 296 26.22 -18.12 -23.57
N GLY A 297 26.04 -19.35 -24.08
CA GLY A 297 27.09 -20.17 -24.70
C GLY A 297 27.29 -19.98 -26.20
N GLY A 298 27.23 -18.74 -26.70
CA GLY A 298 27.40 -18.43 -28.12
C GLY A 298 28.08 -17.08 -28.35
N PHE A 299 29.36 -16.98 -28.02
CA PHE A 299 30.30 -16.01 -28.59
C PHE A 299 31.43 -16.77 -29.27
#